data_AF-A0A640V4E2-F1
#
_entry.id   AF-A0A640V4E2-F1
#
_cell.length_a   1.000
_cell.length_b   1.000
_cell.length_c   1.000
_cell.angle_alpha   90.00
_cell.angle_beta   90.00
_cell.angle_gamma   90.00
#
_symmetry.space_group_name_H-M   'P 1'
#
loop_
_entity.id
_entity.type
_entity.pdbx_description
1 polymer ?
#
loop_
_entity_poly.entity_id
_entity_poly.type
_entity_poly.pdbx_seq_one_letter_code
_entity_poly.pdbx_strand_id
1 'polypeptide(L)'
;MDEIARAAGISRATLHRHFAGRDALIRALEEHGIAQCAQAMDAARLDEGDAADALRRLIAEAEPVAAVLAFLFTENQLFEDGEINAGWEELDARLGALFRRGQEEGDFRIDLSAAWLTEAFYGLIGAGAWAVHEGRVARNDLHHSIAELLLGGIRRSMEK
;
A
#
# COMPACT_ATOMS: atom_id res chain seq x y z
N MET A 1 24.61 -3.06 -2.88
CA MET A 1 24.66 -4.21 -3.82
C MET A 1 25.27 -5.44 -3.19
N ASP A 2 26.45 -5.36 -2.57
CA ASP A 2 27.10 -6.54 -1.97
C ASP A 2 26.27 -7.18 -0.84
N GLU A 3 25.69 -6.35 0.04
CA GLU A 3 24.83 -6.85 1.12
C GLU A 3 23.55 -7.50 0.60
N ILE A 4 22.94 -6.94 -0.45
CA ILE A 4 21.75 -7.47 -1.11
C ILE A 4 22.07 -8.82 -1.76
N ALA A 5 23.18 -8.92 -2.48
CA ALA A 5 23.62 -10.17 -3.10
C ALA A 5 23.84 -11.26 -2.05
N ARG A 6 24.50 -10.91 -0.93
CA ARG A 6 24.71 -11.81 0.21
C ARG A 6 23.38 -12.26 0.84
N ALA A 7 22.44 -11.34 1.07
CA ALA A 7 21.13 -11.67 1.64
C ALA A 7 20.31 -12.56 0.70
N ALA A 8 20.42 -12.36 -0.61
CA ALA A 8 19.76 -13.18 -1.63
C ALA A 8 20.49 -14.51 -1.93
N GLY A 9 21.64 -14.77 -1.31
CA GLY A 9 22.42 -16.00 -1.54
C GLY A 9 23.04 -16.10 -2.93
N ILE A 10 23.27 -14.98 -3.62
CA ILE A 10 23.84 -14.93 -4.98
C ILE A 10 25.13 -14.11 -5.03
N SER A 11 25.90 -14.27 -6.11
CA SER A 11 27.10 -13.44 -6.31
C SER A 11 26.74 -12.01 -6.72
N ARG A 12 27.59 -11.03 -6.38
CA ARG A 12 27.47 -9.65 -6.85
C ARG A 12 27.41 -9.57 -8.38
N ALA A 13 28.20 -10.39 -9.07
CA ALA A 13 28.21 -10.43 -10.53
C ALA A 13 26.87 -10.93 -11.10
N THR A 14 26.26 -11.92 -10.45
CA THR A 14 24.91 -12.40 -10.80
C THR A 14 23.89 -11.29 -10.60
N LEU A 15 23.88 -10.62 -9.45
CA LEU A 15 22.97 -9.51 -9.17
C LEU A 15 23.15 -8.37 -10.18
N HIS A 16 24.39 -8.01 -10.51
CA HIS A 16 24.71 -6.94 -11.45
C HIS A 16 24.29 -7.27 -12.90
N ARG A 17 24.27 -8.56 -13.26
CA ARG A 17 23.76 -9.00 -14.57
C ARG A 17 22.26 -8.79 -14.70
N HIS A 18 21.52 -8.87 -13.60
CA HIS A 18 20.08 -8.59 -13.55
C HIS A 18 19.78 -7.10 -13.39
N PHE A 19 20.55 -6.41 -12.55
CA PHE A 19 20.34 -5.00 -12.25
C PHE A 19 21.67 -4.25 -12.31
N ALA A 20 21.79 -3.31 -13.23
CA ALA A 20 23.01 -2.54 -13.48
C ALA A 20 23.30 -1.47 -12.41
N GLY A 21 23.13 -1.81 -11.12
CA GLY A 21 23.31 -0.89 -10.00
C GLY A 21 22.11 -0.88 -9.05
N ARG A 22 22.22 -0.04 -8.01
CA ARG A 22 21.16 0.13 -7.01
C ARG A 22 19.91 0.75 -7.62
N ASP A 23 20.06 1.73 -8.49
CA ASP A 23 18.93 2.46 -9.07
C ASP A 23 18.11 1.58 -10.00
N ALA A 24 18.78 0.76 -10.83
CA ALA A 24 18.12 -0.24 -11.68
C ALA A 24 17.36 -1.28 -10.84
N LEU A 25 17.89 -1.67 -9.68
CA LEU A 25 17.22 -2.58 -8.76
C LEU A 25 15.99 -1.92 -8.11
N ILE A 26 16.09 -0.65 -7.71
CA ILE A 26 14.98 0.10 -7.11
C ILE A 26 13.85 0.30 -8.11
N ARG A 27 14.16 0.69 -9.36
CA ARG A 27 13.15 0.82 -10.42
C ARG A 27 12.43 -0.50 -10.68
N ALA A 28 13.16 -1.61 -10.75
CA ALA A 28 12.55 -2.93 -10.90
C ALA A 28 11.70 -3.33 -9.68
N LEU A 29 12.12 -2.96 -8.47
CA LEU A 29 11.34 -3.19 -7.26
C LEU A 29 10.07 -2.34 -7.22
N GLU A 30 10.14 -1.10 -7.71
CA GLU A 30 8.98 -0.22 -7.86
C GLU A 30 7.97 -0.79 -8.86
N GLU A 31 8.40 -1.14 -10.06
CA GLU A 31 7.56 -1.77 -11.08
C GLU A 31 6.90 -3.06 -10.55
N HIS A 32 7.66 -3.86 -9.82
CA HIS A 32 7.15 -5.06 -9.17
C HIS A 32 6.11 -4.71 -8.09
N GLY A 33 6.41 -3.75 -7.22
CA GLY A 33 5.51 -3.31 -6.15
C GLY A 33 4.18 -2.80 -6.69
N ILE A 34 4.22 -1.94 -7.72
CA ILE A 34 3.03 -1.43 -8.42
C ILE A 34 2.19 -2.59 -8.97
N ALA A 35 2.82 -3.54 -9.66
CA ALA A 35 2.12 -4.68 -10.23
C ALA A 35 1.43 -5.55 -9.16
N GLN A 36 2.09 -5.78 -8.01
CA GLN A 36 1.48 -6.55 -6.93
C GLN A 36 0.36 -5.77 -6.23
N CYS A 37 0.47 -4.44 -6.10
CA CYS A 37 -0.60 -3.61 -5.55
C CYS A 37 -1.83 -3.60 -6.46
N ALA A 38 -1.62 -3.53 -7.78
CA ALA A 38 -2.69 -3.63 -8.76
C ALA A 38 -3.42 -4.99 -8.63
N GLN A 39 -2.67 -6.09 -8.50
CA GLN A 39 -3.23 -7.43 -8.27
C GLN A 39 -4.04 -7.51 -6.97
N ALA A 40 -3.56 -6.90 -5.88
CA ALA A 40 -4.29 -6.85 -4.61
C ALA A 40 -5.60 -6.06 -4.74
N MET A 41 -5.58 -4.93 -5.45
CA MET A 41 -6.80 -4.16 -5.73
C MET A 41 -7.79 -4.93 -6.62
N ASP A 42 -7.30 -5.69 -7.61
CA ASP A 42 -8.13 -6.55 -8.45
C ASP A 42 -8.79 -7.67 -7.63
N ALA A 43 -8.01 -8.36 -6.78
CA ALA A 43 -8.49 -9.41 -5.90
C ALA A 43 -9.52 -8.90 -4.88
N ALA A 44 -9.33 -7.67 -4.39
CA ALA A 44 -10.24 -7.01 -3.48
C ALA A 44 -11.58 -6.66 -4.12
N ARG A 45 -11.66 -6.62 -5.46
CA ARG A 45 -12.88 -6.31 -6.23
C ARG A 45 -13.53 -5.04 -5.69
N LEU A 46 -12.82 -3.92 -5.86
CA LEU A 46 -13.15 -2.65 -5.21
C LEU A 46 -14.56 -2.15 -5.54
N ASP A 47 -15.14 -2.54 -6.67
CA ASP A 47 -16.46 -2.12 -7.12
C ASP A 47 -17.61 -3.00 -6.62
N GLU A 48 -17.33 -4.11 -5.91
CA GLU A 48 -18.35 -5.04 -5.44
C GLU A 48 -18.77 -4.81 -3.98
N GLY A 49 -20.08 -4.84 -3.70
CA GLY A 49 -20.62 -4.64 -2.36
C GLY A 49 -20.43 -3.21 -1.84
N ASP A 50 -20.71 -3.01 -0.54
CA ASP A 50 -20.51 -1.70 0.09
C ASP A 50 -19.02 -1.32 0.18
N ALA A 51 -18.77 -0.01 0.27
CA ALA A 51 -17.41 0.52 0.27
C ALA A 51 -16.59 0.07 1.49
N ALA A 52 -17.24 -0.16 2.63
CA ALA A 52 -16.56 -0.59 3.85
C ALA A 52 -16.02 -2.03 3.73
N ASP A 53 -16.82 -2.93 3.17
CA ASP A 53 -16.43 -4.32 2.93
C ASP A 53 -15.41 -4.43 1.80
N ALA A 54 -15.51 -3.61 0.77
CA ALA A 54 -14.46 -3.48 -0.24
C ALA A 54 -13.12 -3.03 0.37
N LEU A 55 -13.14 -2.04 1.27
CA LEU A 55 -11.94 -1.59 1.98
C LEU A 55 -11.36 -2.69 2.89
N ARG A 56 -12.19 -3.47 3.59
CA ARG A 56 -11.71 -4.63 4.37
C ARG A 56 -11.01 -5.66 3.51
N ARG A 57 -11.57 -6.00 2.34
CA ARG A 57 -10.94 -6.92 1.40
C ARG A 57 -9.61 -6.34 0.91
N LEU A 58 -9.57 -5.06 0.55
CA LEU A 58 -8.33 -4.40 0.14
C LEU A 58 -7.24 -4.48 1.20
N ILE A 59 -7.56 -4.22 2.47
CA ILE A 59 -6.59 -4.31 3.58
C ILE A 59 -6.06 -5.74 3.74
N ALA A 60 -6.93 -6.74 3.59
CA ALA A 60 -6.51 -8.14 3.64
C ALA A 60 -5.62 -8.53 2.44
N GLU A 61 -6.00 -8.15 1.23
CA GLU A 61 -5.24 -8.43 0.00
C GLU A 61 -3.92 -7.65 -0.07
N ALA A 62 -3.80 -6.53 0.65
CA ALA A 62 -2.57 -5.73 0.72
C ALA A 62 -1.49 -6.35 1.64
N GLU A 63 -1.81 -7.34 2.49
CA GLU A 63 -0.86 -7.92 3.45
C GLU A 63 0.44 -8.47 2.81
N PRO A 64 0.38 -9.22 1.68
CA PRO A 64 1.59 -9.76 1.05
C PRO A 64 2.52 -8.68 0.51
N VAL A 65 1.99 -7.49 0.21
CA VAL A 65 2.72 -6.38 -0.41
C VAL A 65 3.05 -5.25 0.56
N ALA A 66 2.50 -5.28 1.78
CA ALA A 66 2.61 -4.21 2.77
C ALA A 66 4.06 -3.80 3.08
N ALA A 67 5.00 -4.75 3.11
CA ALA A 67 6.42 -4.45 3.35
C ALA A 67 7.08 -3.72 2.17
N VAL A 68 6.73 -4.11 0.93
CA VAL A 68 7.22 -3.45 -0.29
C VAL A 68 6.61 -2.06 -0.41
N LEU A 69 5.30 -1.94 -0.17
CA LEU A 69 4.60 -0.64 -0.07
C LEU A 69 5.25 0.27 0.97
N ALA A 70 5.48 -0.23 2.19
CA ALA A 70 6.10 0.55 3.25
C ALA A 70 7.47 1.07 2.84
N PHE A 71 8.31 0.22 2.25
CA PHE A 71 9.62 0.60 1.74
C PHE A 71 9.52 1.69 0.66
N LEU A 72 8.72 1.47 -0.39
CA LEU A 72 8.58 2.40 -1.52
C LEU A 72 7.97 3.74 -1.09
N PHE A 73 7.03 3.73 -0.14
CA PHE A 73 6.40 4.94 0.37
C PHE A 73 7.34 5.75 1.28
N THR A 74 8.16 5.10 2.13
CA THR A 74 9.13 5.83 2.98
C THR A 74 10.35 6.30 2.21
N GLU A 75 10.75 5.57 1.18
CA GLU A 75 11.91 5.88 0.34
C GLU A 75 11.53 6.75 -0.88
N ASN A 76 10.39 7.44 -0.84
CA ASN A 76 9.95 8.37 -1.89
C ASN A 76 11.03 9.45 -2.19
N GLN A 77 11.95 9.70 -1.25
CA GLN A 77 13.14 10.55 -1.46
C GLN A 77 14.21 9.96 -2.40
N LEU A 78 14.13 8.68 -2.78
CA LEU A 78 15.08 8.04 -3.72
C LEU A 78 14.75 8.32 -5.20
N PHE A 79 13.61 8.94 -5.49
CA PHE A 79 13.20 9.32 -6.85
C PHE A 79 13.63 10.76 -7.13
N GLU A 80 14.94 11.02 -7.13
CA GLU A 80 15.56 12.35 -7.32
C GLU A 80 15.28 13.02 -8.68
N ASP A 81 14.58 12.35 -9.62
CA ASP A 81 14.34 12.87 -10.98
C ASP A 81 12.90 13.39 -11.23
N GLY A 82 12.02 13.40 -10.23
CA GLY A 82 10.75 14.15 -10.28
C GLY A 82 9.64 13.61 -11.18
N GLU A 83 9.85 12.49 -11.88
CA GLU A 83 8.76 11.78 -12.59
C GLU A 83 8.15 10.72 -11.66
N ILE A 84 6.93 10.98 -11.21
CA ILE A 84 6.11 9.98 -10.50
C ILE A 84 5.78 8.87 -11.50
N ASN A 85 6.04 7.62 -11.12
CA ASN A 85 5.67 6.47 -11.95
C ASN A 85 4.13 6.46 -12.14
N ALA A 86 3.67 6.47 -13.39
CA ALA A 86 2.24 6.51 -13.73
C ALA A 86 1.43 5.35 -13.11
N GLY A 87 2.09 4.25 -12.75
CA GLY A 87 1.45 3.16 -12.01
C GLY A 87 0.99 3.58 -10.61
N TRP A 88 1.72 4.46 -9.91
CA TRP A 88 1.26 5.01 -8.63
C TRP A 88 0.03 5.90 -8.80
N GLU A 89 0.03 6.75 -9.83
CA GLU A 89 -1.13 7.61 -10.13
C GLU A 89 -2.41 6.79 -10.37
N GLU A 90 -2.29 5.65 -11.07
CA GLU A 90 -3.41 4.72 -11.27
C GLU A 90 -3.87 4.08 -9.96
N LEU A 91 -2.95 3.62 -9.10
CA LEU A 91 -3.29 3.05 -7.79
C LEU A 91 -3.99 4.09 -6.90
N ASP A 92 -3.50 5.33 -6.89
CA ASP A 92 -4.10 6.44 -6.14
C ASP A 92 -5.48 6.82 -6.68
N ALA A 93 -5.65 6.79 -8.00
CA ALA A 93 -6.95 7.03 -8.64
C ALA A 93 -7.98 5.98 -8.22
N ARG A 94 -7.59 4.68 -8.22
CA ARG A 94 -8.45 3.55 -7.82
C ARG A 94 -8.81 3.62 -6.33
N LEU A 95 -7.84 3.86 -5.46
CA LEU A 95 -8.07 3.98 -4.02
C LEU A 95 -8.92 5.22 -3.69
N GLY A 96 -8.64 6.35 -4.32
CA GLY A 96 -9.44 7.56 -4.20
C GLY A 96 -10.88 7.36 -4.71
N ALA A 97 -11.09 6.56 -5.76
CA ALA A 97 -12.42 6.22 -6.25
C ALA A 97 -13.22 5.38 -5.24
N LEU A 98 -12.59 4.41 -4.57
CA LEU A 98 -13.22 3.65 -3.50
C LEU A 98 -13.71 4.57 -2.36
N PHE A 99 -12.87 5.51 -1.93
CA PHE A 99 -13.25 6.45 -0.87
C PHE A 99 -14.36 7.41 -1.31
N ARG A 100 -14.28 7.97 -2.54
CA ARG A 100 -15.35 8.80 -3.09
C ARG A 100 -16.68 8.05 -3.17
N ARG A 101 -16.65 6.80 -3.64
CA ARG A 101 -17.85 5.96 -3.70
C ARG A 101 -18.49 5.79 -2.33
N GLY A 102 -17.72 5.43 -1.30
CA GLY A 102 -18.25 5.31 0.06
C GLY A 102 -18.78 6.64 0.63
N GLN A 103 -18.24 7.78 0.19
CA GLN A 103 -18.75 9.11 0.56
C GLN A 103 -20.09 9.43 -0.14
N GLU A 104 -20.20 9.10 -1.43
CA GLU A 104 -21.40 9.27 -2.25
C GLU A 104 -22.55 8.36 -1.78
N GLU A 105 -22.22 7.13 -1.38
CA GLU A 105 -23.15 6.14 -0.80
C GLU A 105 -23.56 6.49 0.64
N GLY A 106 -22.80 7.37 1.31
CA GLY A 106 -23.06 7.83 2.67
C GLY A 106 -22.48 6.95 3.78
N ASP A 107 -21.70 5.93 3.42
CA ASP A 107 -20.98 5.03 4.34
C ASP A 107 -19.83 5.74 5.06
N PHE A 108 -19.14 6.65 4.36
CA PHE A 108 -17.98 7.38 4.84
C PHE A 108 -18.28 8.86 5.08
N ARG A 109 -17.60 9.44 6.06
CA ARG A 109 -17.67 10.87 6.39
C ARG A 109 -17.09 11.73 5.26
N ILE A 110 -17.73 12.86 5.00
CA ILE A 110 -17.41 13.76 3.87
C ILE A 110 -16.51 14.94 4.26
N ASP A 111 -16.24 15.14 5.55
CA ASP A 111 -15.36 16.20 6.03
C ASP A 111 -13.87 15.83 5.91
N LEU A 112 -13.56 14.55 5.63
CA LEU A 112 -12.24 14.08 5.22
C LEU A 112 -12.20 13.94 3.70
N SER A 113 -11.21 14.52 3.02
CA SER A 113 -11.11 14.37 1.57
C SER A 113 -10.72 12.93 1.19
N ALA A 114 -11.19 12.44 0.04
CA ALA A 114 -10.76 11.14 -0.48
C ALA A 114 -9.23 11.04 -0.63
N ALA A 115 -8.57 12.14 -1.01
CA ALA A 115 -7.11 12.22 -1.08
C ALA A 115 -6.46 12.01 0.31
N TRP A 116 -6.98 12.66 1.36
CA TRP A 116 -6.49 12.43 2.72
C TRP A 116 -6.71 10.99 3.20
N LEU A 117 -7.84 10.38 2.82
CA LEU A 117 -8.12 8.98 3.16
C LEU A 117 -7.16 8.01 2.45
N THR A 118 -6.79 8.28 1.20
CA THR A 118 -5.73 7.58 0.47
C THR A 118 -4.39 7.65 1.20
N GLU A 119 -3.96 8.85 1.62
CA GLU A 119 -2.72 9.02 2.40
C GLU A 119 -2.76 8.28 3.74
N ALA A 120 -3.89 8.38 4.46
CA ALA A 120 -4.08 7.69 5.74
C ALA A 120 -4.02 6.17 5.58
N PHE A 121 -4.57 5.63 4.49
CA PHE A 121 -4.48 4.21 4.17
C PHE A 121 -3.01 3.78 4.00
N TYR A 122 -2.23 4.46 3.17
CA TYR A 122 -0.80 4.13 2.99
C TYR A 122 -0.02 4.26 4.29
N GLY A 123 -0.27 5.32 5.06
CA GLY A 123 0.35 5.52 6.37
C GLY A 123 0.08 4.38 7.34
N LEU A 124 -1.15 3.87 7.40
CA LEU A 124 -1.52 2.75 8.28
C LEU A 124 -0.91 1.41 7.82
N ILE A 125 -0.93 1.13 6.51
CA ILE A 125 -0.28 -0.07 5.95
C ILE A 125 1.22 -0.02 6.23
N GLY A 126 1.86 1.13 6.00
CA GLY A 126 3.28 1.35 6.27
C GLY A 126 3.62 1.16 7.75
N ALA A 127 2.89 1.83 8.64
CA ALA A 127 3.08 1.70 10.09
C ALA A 127 2.89 0.25 10.57
N GLY A 128 1.90 -0.45 10.00
CA GLY A 128 1.65 -1.86 10.27
C GLY A 128 2.80 -2.77 9.86
N ALA A 129 3.31 -2.59 8.63
CA ALA A 129 4.44 -3.35 8.13
C ALA A 129 5.70 -3.15 8.99
N TRP A 130 5.98 -1.90 9.41
CA TRP A 130 7.08 -1.58 10.33
C TRP A 130 6.89 -2.24 11.69
N ALA A 131 5.69 -2.19 12.26
CA ALA A 131 5.40 -2.79 13.56
C ALA A 131 5.57 -4.32 13.54
N VAL A 132 5.20 -4.99 12.44
CA VAL A 132 5.44 -6.42 12.24
C VAL A 132 6.93 -6.71 12.05
N HIS A 133 7.63 -5.90 11.26
CA HIS A 133 9.07 -6.06 11.02
C HIS A 133 9.88 -5.98 12.33
N GLU A 134 9.53 -5.05 13.21
CA GLU A 134 10.16 -4.89 14.53
C GLU A 134 9.66 -5.90 15.58
N GLY A 135 8.71 -6.77 15.25
CA GLY A 135 8.15 -7.76 16.16
C GLY A 135 7.27 -7.17 17.27
N ARG A 136 6.82 -5.92 17.12
CA ARG A 136 5.93 -5.24 18.08
C ARG A 136 4.48 -5.68 17.94
N VAL A 137 4.08 -6.13 16.75
CA VAL A 137 2.71 -6.57 16.43
C VAL A 137 2.77 -7.92 15.71
N ALA A 138 1.83 -8.82 16.04
CA ALA A 138 1.69 -10.08 15.32
C ALA A 138 1.09 -9.85 13.93
N ARG A 139 1.70 -10.45 12.91
CA ARG A 139 1.24 -10.38 11.50
C ARG A 139 -0.25 -10.70 11.36
N ASN A 140 -0.72 -11.74 12.04
CA ASN A 140 -2.09 -12.24 11.91
C ASN A 140 -3.15 -11.25 12.42
N ASP A 141 -2.80 -10.32 13.31
CA ASP A 141 -3.76 -9.35 13.85
C ASP A 141 -3.75 -8.01 13.09
N LEU A 142 -2.79 -7.83 12.18
CA LEU A 142 -2.50 -6.53 11.60
C LEU A 142 -3.62 -6.05 10.67
N HIS A 143 -4.09 -6.90 9.76
CA HIS A 143 -5.16 -6.54 8.83
C HIS A 143 -6.44 -6.16 9.57
N HIS A 144 -6.81 -6.89 10.62
CA HIS A 144 -7.95 -6.58 11.47
C HIS A 144 -7.76 -5.25 12.19
N SER A 145 -6.60 -5.02 12.80
CA SER A 145 -6.30 -3.77 13.52
C SER A 145 -6.34 -2.54 12.61
N ILE A 146 -5.79 -2.64 11.39
CA ILE A 146 -5.83 -1.57 10.40
C ILE A 146 -7.27 -1.31 9.95
N ALA A 147 -8.03 -2.37 9.65
CA ALA A 147 -9.42 -2.25 9.21
C ALA A 147 -10.30 -1.60 10.26
N GLU A 148 -10.23 -2.03 11.53
CA GLU A 148 -11.05 -1.48 12.60
C GLU A 148 -10.66 -0.05 12.95
N LEU A 149 -9.36 0.29 12.94
CA LEU A 149 -8.90 1.66 13.18
C LEU A 149 -9.35 2.61 12.07
N LEU A 150 -9.14 2.22 10.80
CA LEU A 150 -9.51 3.06 9.66
C LEU A 150 -11.04 3.20 9.55
N LEU A 151 -11.78 2.08 9.53
CA LEU A 151 -13.24 2.10 9.44
C LEU A 151 -13.90 2.78 10.64
N GLY A 152 -13.36 2.59 11.85
CA GLY A 152 -13.84 3.25 13.06
C GLY A 152 -13.71 4.79 12.98
N GLY A 153 -12.70 5.30 12.28
CA GLY A 153 -12.47 6.74 12.10
C GLY A 153 -13.22 7.37 10.92
N ILE A 154 -13.44 6.62 9.83
CA ILE A 154 -13.97 7.15 8.57
C ILE A 154 -15.45 6.91 8.38
N ARG A 155 -16.06 5.93 9.06
CA ARG A 155 -17.49 5.68 8.95
C ARG A 155 -18.27 6.91 9.41
N ARG A 156 -19.36 7.20 8.71
CA ARG A 156 -20.28 8.24 9.14
C ARG A 156 -20.93 7.81 10.45
N SER A 157 -20.64 8.52 11.54
CA SER A 157 -21.37 8.31 12.80
C SER A 157 -22.81 8.75 12.59
N MET A 158 -23.75 7.81 12.73
CA MET A 158 -25.17 8.13 12.89
C MET A 158 -25.35 8.62 14.33
N GLU A 159 -24.87 9.83 14.65
CA GLU A 159 -25.34 10.49 15.87
C GLU A 159 -26.84 10.77 15.68
N LYS A 160 -27.66 10.04 16.45
CA LYS A 160 -29.07 10.30 16.67
C LYS A 160 -29.25 11.27 17.84
#